data_AF-A0A6A5K2Z7-F1
#
_entry.id   AF-A0A6A5K2Z7-F1
#
_cell.length_a   1.000
_cell.length_b   1.000
_cell.length_c   1.000
_cell.angle_alpha   90.00
_cell.angle_beta   90.00
_cell.angle_gamma   90.00
#
_symmetry.space_group_name_H-M   'P 1'
#
loop_
_entity.id
_entity.type
_entity.pdbx_description
1 polymer ?
#
loop_
_entity_poly.entity_id
_entity_poly.type
_entity_poly.pdbx_seq_one_letter_code
_entity_poly.pdbx_strand_id
1 'polypeptide(L)'
;PPSSAQPLPSLLRYTDHDLMANAHIHNQPPNPHATCPICMLSWYRPIPSTTNMTSQSSATATRSTFLPLTPCGHWLHYRCLIQQTTHQPAKTTCPTCHTPLYAHEGITVLTLTTRTRLAPPGLTDPNLHTDLSTIDAIVSHHFFHQLNLPSPFADRSPQLVHVYHRVMNDLAARRLPQSVWLGFSTEVGYLLFGVFVGVRMERWLGEGHGGIVGTEGWCGFEVGRAWLRVRVLGAVHG
;
A
#
# COMPACT_ATOMS: atom_id res chain seq x y z
N PRO A 1 -0.27 -38.27 8.15
CA PRO A 1 0.44 -37.14 7.47
C PRO A 1 -0.14 -35.78 7.90
N PRO A 2 0.65 -34.86 8.47
CA PRO A 2 0.17 -33.50 8.72
C PRO A 2 -0.19 -32.89 7.36
N SER A 3 -1.45 -32.51 7.17
CA SER A 3 -1.87 -31.79 5.98
C SER A 3 -1.03 -30.52 5.90
N SER A 4 -0.24 -30.36 4.84
CA SER A 4 0.51 -29.13 4.58
C SER A 4 -0.48 -27.97 4.65
N ALA A 5 -0.36 -27.11 5.67
CA ALA A 5 -1.22 -25.96 5.82
C ALA A 5 -1.14 -25.13 4.54
N GLN A 6 -2.28 -24.87 3.90
CA GLN A 6 -2.30 -24.01 2.72
C GLN A 6 -1.75 -22.62 3.08
N PRO A 7 -0.91 -22.01 2.23
CA PRO A 7 -0.41 -20.67 2.47
C PRO A 7 -1.58 -19.68 2.54
N LEU A 8 -1.51 -18.74 3.49
CA LEU A 8 -2.51 -17.68 3.62
C LEU A 8 -2.50 -16.77 2.36
N PRO A 9 -3.68 -16.30 1.91
CA PRO A 9 -3.73 -15.33 0.81
C PRO A 9 -3.11 -14.00 1.21
N SER A 10 -2.63 -13.20 0.25
CA SER A 10 -2.27 -11.81 0.52
C SER A 10 -3.50 -11.00 0.92
N LEU A 11 -3.32 -9.90 1.65
CA LEU A 11 -4.43 -9.03 2.06
C LEU A 11 -5.27 -8.54 0.85
N LEU A 12 -4.65 -8.13 -0.27
CA LEU A 12 -5.39 -7.73 -1.47
C LEU A 12 -6.20 -8.87 -2.07
N ARG A 13 -5.62 -10.06 -2.19
CA ARG A 13 -6.35 -11.23 -2.69
C ARG A 13 -7.53 -11.54 -1.76
N TYR A 14 -7.30 -11.51 -0.45
CA TYR A 14 -8.35 -11.75 0.52
C TYR A 14 -9.50 -10.74 0.37
N THR A 15 -9.19 -9.44 0.26
CA THR A 15 -10.24 -8.41 0.18
C THR A 15 -10.96 -8.38 -1.17
N ASP A 16 -10.25 -8.56 -2.28
CA ASP A 16 -10.81 -8.40 -3.63
C ASP A 16 -11.42 -9.69 -4.19
N HIS A 17 -10.92 -10.85 -3.76
CA HIS A 17 -11.41 -12.14 -4.23
C HIS A 17 -12.22 -12.85 -3.13
N ASP A 18 -11.60 -13.14 -1.98
CA ASP A 18 -12.22 -14.07 -1.01
C ASP A 18 -13.44 -13.44 -0.30
N LEU A 19 -13.35 -12.16 0.08
CA LEU A 19 -14.49 -11.44 0.70
C LEU A 19 -15.58 -11.09 -0.32
N MET A 20 -15.21 -10.90 -1.59
CA MET A 20 -16.16 -10.51 -2.65
C MET A 20 -16.82 -11.70 -3.33
N ALA A 21 -16.28 -12.92 -3.18
CA ALA A 21 -16.83 -14.14 -3.77
C ALA A 21 -18.32 -14.35 -3.45
N ASN A 22 -18.74 -13.96 -2.23
CA ASN A 22 -20.12 -14.06 -1.77
C ASN A 22 -20.79 -12.70 -1.62
N ALA A 23 -20.66 -11.81 -2.62
CA ALA A 23 -21.26 -10.48 -2.57
C ALA A 23 -22.78 -10.48 -2.34
N HIS A 24 -23.50 -11.52 -2.77
CA HIS A 24 -24.95 -11.64 -2.66
C HIS A 24 -25.47 -11.75 -1.20
N ILE A 25 -24.65 -12.24 -0.26
CA ILE A 25 -25.02 -12.31 1.17
C ILE A 25 -24.58 -11.06 1.95
N HIS A 26 -23.84 -10.13 1.34
CA HIS A 26 -23.41 -8.93 2.04
C HIS A 26 -24.62 -8.14 2.56
N ASN A 27 -24.48 -7.56 3.76
CA ASN A 27 -25.53 -6.84 4.49
C ASN A 27 -26.76 -7.71 4.84
N GLN A 28 -26.63 -9.03 4.84
CA GLN A 28 -27.67 -9.98 5.27
C GLN A 28 -27.13 -10.94 6.34
N PRO A 29 -26.71 -10.43 7.52
CA PRO A 29 -26.22 -11.31 8.58
C PRO A 29 -27.33 -12.27 9.06
N PRO A 30 -27.00 -13.53 9.42
CA PRO A 30 -27.99 -14.48 9.91
C PRO A 30 -28.78 -14.00 11.14
N ASN A 31 -28.14 -13.15 11.96
CA ASN A 31 -28.79 -12.49 13.09
C ASN A 31 -29.10 -11.02 12.71
N PRO A 32 -30.38 -10.58 12.72
CA PRO A 32 -30.76 -9.20 12.41
C PRO A 32 -30.20 -8.18 13.41
N HIS A 33 -29.83 -8.63 14.62
CA HIS A 33 -29.21 -7.82 15.68
C HIS A 33 -27.68 -7.93 15.71
N ALA A 34 -27.05 -8.44 14.65
CA ALA A 34 -25.60 -8.55 14.58
C ALA A 34 -24.89 -7.19 14.80
N THR A 35 -23.85 -7.21 15.62
CA THR A 35 -22.97 -6.08 15.91
C THR A 35 -21.57 -6.38 15.39
N CYS A 36 -20.86 -5.35 14.96
CA CYS A 36 -19.47 -5.49 14.53
C CYS A 36 -18.57 -5.63 15.76
N PRO A 37 -17.69 -6.64 15.83
CA PRO A 37 -16.81 -6.86 16.99
C PRO A 37 -15.71 -5.80 17.13
N ILE A 38 -15.50 -4.94 16.13
CA ILE A 38 -14.46 -3.90 16.14
C ILE A 38 -15.02 -2.57 16.65
N CYS A 39 -16.11 -2.08 16.05
CA CYS A 39 -16.68 -0.77 16.39
C CYS A 39 -17.89 -0.85 17.34
N MET A 40 -18.36 -2.07 17.66
CA MET A 40 -19.54 -2.35 18.50
C MET A 40 -20.86 -1.76 17.99
N LEU A 41 -20.90 -1.23 16.76
CA LEU A 41 -22.12 -0.72 16.12
C LEU A 41 -22.90 -1.85 15.46
N SER A 42 -24.23 -1.71 15.39
CA SER A 42 -25.09 -2.61 14.62
C SER A 42 -24.71 -2.61 13.14
N TRP A 43 -24.89 -3.74 12.46
CA TRP A 43 -24.43 -3.93 11.09
C TRP A 43 -24.90 -2.86 10.08
N TYR A 44 -26.12 -2.33 10.24
CA TYR A 44 -26.72 -1.34 9.34
C TYR A 44 -26.34 0.12 9.67
N ARG A 45 -25.68 0.36 10.81
CA ARG A 45 -25.34 1.71 11.26
C ARG A 45 -24.13 2.24 10.47
N PRO A 46 -24.17 3.51 10.01
CA PRO A 46 -22.99 4.16 9.45
C PRO A 46 -21.82 4.21 10.44
N ILE A 47 -20.60 4.15 9.92
CA ILE A 47 -19.36 4.15 10.70
C ILE A 47 -18.75 5.56 10.63
N PRO A 48 -18.30 6.13 11.76
CA PRO A 48 -17.55 7.39 11.76
C PRO A 48 -16.30 7.28 10.87
N SER A 49 -16.05 8.30 10.04
CA SER A 49 -14.89 8.30 9.13
C SER A 49 -13.55 8.55 9.84
N THR A 50 -13.56 8.97 11.11
CA THR A 50 -12.36 9.28 11.89
C THR A 50 -12.28 8.43 13.15
N THR A 51 -11.09 7.86 13.41
CA THR A 51 -10.81 6.99 14.57
C THR A 51 -10.72 7.74 15.89
N ASN A 52 -10.68 9.08 15.86
CA ASN A 52 -10.72 9.87 17.08
C ASN A 52 -12.17 9.95 17.58
N MET A 53 -12.60 8.87 18.26
CA MET A 53 -13.83 8.82 19.06
C MET A 53 -13.90 9.92 20.14
N THR A 54 -12.82 10.68 20.32
CA THR A 54 -12.68 11.77 21.28
C THR A 54 -12.94 13.17 20.72
N SER A 55 -13.05 13.36 19.40
CA SER A 55 -13.27 14.69 18.81
C SER A 55 -14.68 14.82 18.24
N GLN A 56 -15.48 15.65 18.92
CA GLN A 56 -16.84 16.10 18.60
C GLN A 56 -16.94 16.97 17.31
N SER A 57 -16.00 16.85 16.38
CA SER A 57 -16.10 17.50 15.09
C SER A 57 -16.90 16.62 14.13
N SER A 58 -17.76 17.27 13.34
CA SER A 58 -18.72 16.77 12.35
C SER A 58 -18.15 15.78 11.31
N ALA A 59 -17.67 14.61 11.75
CA ALA A 59 -17.21 13.56 10.88
C ALA A 59 -18.41 12.97 10.13
N THR A 60 -18.34 13.01 8.80
CA THR A 60 -19.35 12.41 7.93
C THR A 60 -19.35 10.89 8.17
N ALA A 61 -20.44 10.36 8.72
CA ALA A 61 -20.57 8.93 8.92
C ALA A 61 -20.82 8.25 7.57
N THR A 62 -20.03 7.21 7.26
CA THR A 62 -20.07 6.52 5.97
C THR A 62 -20.61 5.11 6.17
N ARG A 63 -21.54 4.67 5.31
CA ARG A 63 -22.00 3.27 5.30
C ARG A 63 -20.86 2.35 4.88
N SER A 64 -20.70 1.23 5.57
CA SER A 64 -19.79 0.16 5.19
C SER A 64 -20.59 -1.08 4.85
N THR A 65 -20.14 -1.82 3.85
CA THR A 65 -20.58 -3.20 3.64
C THR A 65 -20.31 -4.01 4.90
N PHE A 66 -21.31 -4.74 5.37
CA PHE A 66 -21.20 -5.74 6.44
C PHE A 66 -21.11 -7.12 5.80
N LEU A 67 -20.04 -7.85 6.06
CA LEU A 67 -19.72 -9.08 5.32
C LEU A 67 -19.19 -10.18 6.25
N PRO A 68 -19.35 -11.45 5.87
CA PRO A 68 -18.72 -12.57 6.58
C PRO A 68 -17.25 -12.69 6.20
N LEU A 69 -16.42 -13.03 7.18
CA LEU A 69 -15.02 -13.38 6.99
C LEU A 69 -14.88 -14.83 6.56
N THR A 70 -13.94 -15.10 5.66
CA THR A 70 -13.57 -16.45 5.24
C THR A 70 -12.27 -16.85 5.94
N PRO A 71 -12.12 -18.08 6.48
CA PRO A 71 -13.09 -19.18 6.45
C PRO A 71 -14.06 -19.22 7.65
N CYS A 72 -13.90 -18.35 8.65
CA CYS A 72 -14.58 -18.53 9.94
C CYS A 72 -16.06 -18.12 10.00
N GLY A 73 -16.58 -17.42 8.99
CA GLY A 73 -17.99 -16.98 8.93
C GLY A 73 -18.37 -15.82 9.85
N HIS A 74 -17.47 -15.31 10.71
CA HIS A 74 -17.75 -14.15 11.56
C HIS A 74 -17.97 -12.88 10.74
N TRP A 75 -18.93 -12.05 11.15
CA TRP A 75 -19.32 -10.86 10.41
C TRP A 75 -18.70 -9.59 10.97
N LEU A 76 -18.29 -8.68 10.08
CA LEU A 76 -17.83 -7.35 10.46
C LEU A 76 -18.08 -6.32 9.35
N HIS A 77 -17.89 -5.05 9.68
CA HIS A 77 -17.86 -4.00 8.67
C HIS A 77 -16.54 -4.01 7.91
N TYR A 78 -16.60 -4.07 6.58
CA TYR A 78 -15.43 -4.02 5.70
C TYR A 78 -14.46 -2.89 6.04
N ARG A 79 -14.97 -1.67 6.26
CA ARG A 79 -14.15 -0.51 6.66
C ARG A 79 -13.43 -0.73 7.99
N CYS A 80 -14.07 -1.39 8.96
CA CYS A 80 -13.43 -1.72 10.24
C CYS A 80 -12.30 -2.74 10.08
N LEU A 81 -12.45 -3.73 9.18
CA LEU A 81 -11.35 -4.65 8.86
C LEU A 81 -10.17 -3.87 8.27
N ILE A 82 -10.39 -3.06 7.24
CA ILE A 82 -9.31 -2.28 6.61
C ILE A 82 -8.65 -1.36 7.64
N GLN A 83 -9.43 -0.66 8.46
CA GLN A 83 -8.92 0.22 9.51
C GLN A 83 -8.10 -0.55 10.55
N GLN A 84 -8.55 -1.73 10.99
CA GLN A 84 -7.79 -2.56 11.92
C GLN A 84 -6.46 -3.03 11.31
N THR A 85 -6.47 -3.51 10.07
CA THR A 85 -5.24 -3.94 9.37
C THR A 85 -4.27 -2.78 9.18
N THR A 86 -4.80 -1.57 9.01
CA THR A 86 -4.04 -0.34 8.80
C THR A 86 -3.38 0.16 10.08
N HIS A 87 -4.05 0.07 11.23
CA HIS A 87 -3.50 0.53 12.51
C HIS A 87 -2.73 -0.55 13.28
N GLN A 88 -3.01 -1.82 12.99
CA GLN A 88 -2.48 -2.96 13.72
C GLN A 88 -2.06 -4.04 12.70
N PRO A 89 -0.97 -3.81 11.95
CA PRO A 89 -0.54 -4.69 10.85
C PRO A 89 -0.31 -6.14 11.30
N ALA A 90 0.06 -6.35 12.56
CA ALA A 90 0.21 -7.68 13.17
C ALA A 90 -1.13 -8.44 13.37
N LYS A 91 -2.29 -7.78 13.24
CA LYS A 91 -3.61 -8.41 13.39
C LYS A 91 -4.14 -8.92 12.06
N THR A 92 -3.54 -10.02 11.59
CA THR A 92 -3.98 -10.77 10.40
C THR A 92 -5.04 -11.83 10.68
N THR A 93 -5.63 -11.82 11.88
CA THR A 93 -6.56 -12.83 12.37
C THR A 93 -7.97 -12.26 12.59
N CYS A 94 -8.98 -13.13 12.61
CA CYS A 94 -10.34 -12.77 12.96
C CYS A 94 -10.38 -12.16 14.39
N PRO A 95 -11.03 -11.00 14.59
CA PRO A 95 -11.12 -10.38 15.92
C PRO A 95 -11.99 -11.17 16.90
N THR A 96 -12.82 -12.12 16.42
CA THR A 96 -13.72 -12.92 17.26
C THR A 96 -13.12 -14.27 17.65
N CYS A 97 -12.56 -15.01 16.69
CA CYS A 97 -12.08 -16.38 16.91
C CYS A 97 -10.58 -16.59 16.62
N HIS A 98 -9.86 -15.52 16.30
CA HIS A 98 -8.41 -15.54 16.03
C HIS A 98 -7.94 -16.44 14.88
N THR A 99 -8.86 -16.94 14.04
CA THR A 99 -8.50 -17.65 12.81
C THR A 99 -7.66 -16.75 11.90
N PRO A 100 -6.48 -17.20 11.42
CA PRO A 100 -5.70 -16.47 10.43
C PRO A 100 -6.48 -16.26 9.13
N LEU A 101 -6.48 -15.03 8.62
CA LEU A 101 -7.26 -14.65 7.44
C LEU A 101 -6.37 -14.45 6.21
N TYR A 102 -5.24 -13.77 6.38
CA TYR A 102 -4.34 -13.40 5.29
C TYR A 102 -2.89 -13.19 5.79
N ALA A 103 -1.94 -13.09 4.87
CA ALA A 103 -0.60 -12.59 5.14
C ALA A 103 -0.56 -11.06 4.99
N HIS A 104 0.08 -10.37 5.94
CA HIS A 104 0.23 -8.92 5.88
C HIS A 104 1.33 -8.52 4.89
N GLU A 105 1.02 -7.57 4.01
CA GLU A 105 1.96 -7.02 3.03
C GLU A 105 1.83 -5.50 3.03
N GLY A 106 2.85 -4.75 3.46
CA GLY A 106 2.71 -3.30 3.73
C GLY A 106 2.14 -2.45 2.58
N ILE A 107 2.42 -2.82 1.33
CA ILE A 107 1.94 -2.07 0.15
C ILE A 107 0.42 -2.26 -0.08
N THR A 108 -0.13 -3.42 0.29
CA THR A 108 -1.57 -3.71 0.15
C THR A 108 -2.44 -2.83 1.04
N VAL A 109 -1.93 -2.46 2.22
CA VAL A 109 -2.63 -1.61 3.19
C VAL A 109 -2.84 -0.21 2.64
N LEU A 110 -1.81 0.39 2.03
CA LEU A 110 -1.90 1.73 1.44
C LEU A 110 -2.95 1.74 0.33
N THR A 111 -2.90 0.76 -0.58
CA THR A 111 -3.89 0.62 -1.66
C THR A 111 -5.31 0.52 -1.12
N LEU A 112 -5.54 -0.30 -0.09
CA LEU A 112 -6.87 -0.49 0.50
C LEU A 112 -7.36 0.75 1.26
N THR A 113 -6.46 1.44 1.96
CA THR A 113 -6.76 2.69 2.66
C THR A 113 -7.18 3.77 1.67
N THR A 114 -6.45 3.93 0.58
CA THR A 114 -6.81 4.86 -0.51
C THR A 114 -8.16 4.49 -1.14
N ARG A 115 -8.38 3.21 -1.47
CA ARG A 115 -9.65 2.75 -2.08
C ARG A 115 -10.85 2.98 -1.17
N THR A 116 -10.67 2.82 0.13
CA THR A 116 -11.74 3.03 1.10
C THR A 116 -11.90 4.49 1.51
N ARG A 117 -11.04 5.41 1.05
CA ARG A 117 -11.00 6.80 1.55
C ARG A 117 -10.95 6.85 3.08
N LEU A 118 -10.38 5.83 3.71
CA LEU A 118 -10.04 5.91 5.11
C LEU A 118 -8.87 6.89 5.21
N ALA A 119 -8.84 7.68 6.28
CA ALA A 119 -7.64 8.44 6.55
C ALA A 119 -6.48 7.41 6.57
N PRO A 120 -5.36 7.70 5.89
CA PRO A 120 -4.15 6.93 6.15
C PRO A 120 -3.97 6.86 7.67
N PRO A 121 -3.41 5.76 8.20
CA PRO A 121 -3.11 5.74 9.61
C PRO A 121 -2.38 7.05 9.89
N GLY A 122 -2.72 7.73 10.99
CA GLY A 122 -1.87 8.83 11.44
C GLY A 122 -0.43 8.34 11.30
N LEU A 123 0.48 9.20 10.85
CA LEU A 123 1.88 8.90 10.48
C LEU A 123 2.71 8.17 11.57
N THR A 124 2.05 7.67 12.60
CA THR A 124 2.46 6.92 13.77
C THR A 124 2.59 5.40 13.58
N ASP A 125 2.36 4.79 12.41
CA ASP A 125 2.91 3.44 12.19
C ASP A 125 4.39 3.60 11.83
N PRO A 126 5.31 3.33 12.78
CA PRO A 126 6.72 3.57 12.55
C PRO A 126 7.24 2.71 11.40
N ASN A 127 6.69 1.53 11.12
CA ASN A 127 7.27 0.61 10.14
C ASN A 127 6.95 1.02 8.69
N LEU A 128 5.69 1.35 8.39
CA LEU A 128 5.32 1.83 7.04
C LEU A 128 5.89 3.23 6.78
N HIS A 129 5.92 4.09 7.80
CA HIS A 129 6.63 5.36 7.71
C HIS A 129 8.13 5.13 7.49
N THR A 130 8.74 4.14 8.13
CA THR A 130 10.15 3.82 7.94
C THR A 130 10.42 3.47 6.48
N ASP A 131 9.63 2.62 5.84
CA ASP A 131 9.90 2.24 4.44
C ASP A 131 9.77 3.43 3.46
N LEU A 132 8.72 4.24 3.58
CA LEU A 132 8.53 5.42 2.72
C LEU A 132 9.58 6.51 2.97
N SER A 133 9.84 6.83 4.24
CA SER A 133 10.87 7.79 4.63
C SER A 133 12.27 7.29 4.29
N THR A 134 12.49 5.97 4.28
CA THR A 134 13.74 5.35 3.82
C THR A 134 13.92 5.57 2.33
N ILE A 135 12.88 5.36 1.51
CA ILE A 135 12.95 5.68 0.07
C ILE A 135 13.29 7.17 -0.13
N ASP A 136 12.60 8.08 0.57
CA ASP A 136 12.87 9.52 0.45
C ASP A 136 14.30 9.88 0.89
N ALA A 137 14.80 9.28 1.98
CA ALA A 137 16.16 9.51 2.46
C ALA A 137 17.21 9.00 1.46
N ILE A 138 16.98 7.84 0.85
CA ILE A 138 17.87 7.27 -0.18
C ILE A 138 17.82 8.12 -1.45
N VAL A 139 16.63 8.55 -1.89
CA VAL A 139 16.44 9.47 -3.01
C VAL A 139 17.21 10.77 -2.75
N SER A 140 16.99 11.39 -1.60
CA SER A 140 17.68 12.62 -1.18
C SER A 140 19.20 12.46 -1.22
N HIS A 141 19.72 11.40 -0.58
CA HIS A 141 21.15 11.11 -0.55
C HIS A 141 21.76 11.01 -1.96
N HIS A 142 21.19 10.18 -2.83
CA HIS A 142 21.72 9.99 -4.18
C HIS A 142 21.49 11.20 -5.09
N PHE A 143 20.40 11.93 -4.90
CA PHE A 143 20.12 13.16 -5.62
C PHE A 143 21.18 14.23 -5.34
N PHE A 144 21.43 14.55 -4.07
CA PHE A 144 22.45 15.54 -3.70
C PHE A 144 23.86 15.08 -4.05
N HIS A 145 24.16 13.78 -3.95
CA HIS A 145 25.42 13.26 -4.49
C HIS A 145 25.54 13.53 -5.98
N GLN A 146 24.49 13.31 -6.78
CA GLN A 146 24.51 13.53 -8.23
C GLN A 146 24.71 14.98 -8.61
N LEU A 147 24.18 15.93 -7.82
CA LEU A 147 24.40 17.37 -8.03
C LEU A 147 25.87 17.79 -7.89
N ASN A 148 26.68 17.03 -7.14
CA ASN A 148 28.11 17.29 -7.00
C ASN A 148 28.97 16.69 -8.13
N LEU A 149 28.35 15.96 -9.07
CA LEU A 149 29.05 15.38 -10.22
C LEU A 149 28.89 16.28 -11.47
N PRO A 150 29.83 16.25 -12.42
CA PRO A 150 29.66 16.91 -13.69
C PRO A 150 28.39 16.42 -14.41
N SER A 151 27.53 17.36 -14.81
CA SER A 151 26.31 17.04 -15.56
C SER A 151 26.64 16.67 -17.01
N PRO A 152 26.02 15.61 -17.56
CA PRO A 152 26.12 15.29 -18.98
C PRO A 152 25.19 16.13 -19.88
N PHE A 153 24.31 16.96 -19.31
CA PHE A 153 23.28 17.71 -20.02
C PHE A 153 23.67 19.18 -20.23
N ALA A 154 23.13 19.81 -21.27
CA ALA A 154 23.49 21.20 -21.60
C ALA A 154 22.95 22.20 -20.56
N ASP A 155 21.78 21.92 -19.99
CA ASP A 155 21.15 22.69 -18.92
C ASP A 155 21.75 22.46 -17.52
N ARG A 156 22.81 21.64 -17.43
CA ARG A 156 23.51 21.26 -16.19
C ARG A 156 22.64 20.50 -15.18
N SER A 157 21.48 19.96 -15.58
CA SER A 157 20.63 19.18 -14.70
C SER A 157 21.28 17.83 -14.30
N PRO A 158 20.87 17.21 -13.19
CA PRO A 158 21.43 15.92 -12.78
C PRO A 158 20.89 14.76 -13.64
N GLN A 159 21.69 13.70 -13.77
CA GLN A 159 21.28 12.45 -14.44
C GLN A 159 20.32 11.63 -13.57
N LEU A 160 19.04 12.02 -13.55
CA LEU A 160 18.03 11.43 -12.67
C LEU A 160 17.77 9.93 -12.92
N VAL A 161 17.94 9.44 -14.14
CA VAL A 161 17.88 7.99 -14.43
C VAL A 161 18.96 7.23 -13.66
N HIS A 162 20.16 7.80 -13.56
CA HIS A 162 21.25 7.21 -12.76
C HIS A 162 20.96 7.25 -11.27
N VAL A 163 20.38 8.36 -10.77
CA VAL A 163 19.89 8.47 -9.39
C VAL A 163 18.88 7.37 -9.10
N TYR A 164 17.89 7.17 -9.97
CA TYR A 164 16.89 6.11 -9.85
C TYR A 164 17.51 4.72 -9.71
N HIS A 165 18.47 4.36 -10.58
CA HIS A 165 19.14 3.06 -10.50
C HIS A 165 19.95 2.90 -9.20
N ARG A 166 20.61 3.95 -8.72
CA ARG A 166 21.30 3.91 -7.42
C ARG A 166 20.35 3.70 -6.26
N VAL A 167 19.21 4.39 -6.26
CA VAL A 167 18.14 4.21 -5.28
C VAL A 167 17.66 2.75 -5.27
N MET A 168 17.38 2.19 -6.45
CA MET A 168 16.95 0.78 -6.57
C MET A 168 18.01 -0.20 -6.05
N ASN A 169 19.29 0.06 -6.32
CA ASN A 169 20.38 -0.77 -5.83
C ASN A 169 20.55 -0.70 -4.30
N ASP A 170 20.44 0.48 -3.69
CA ASP A 170 20.52 0.62 -2.22
C ASP A 170 19.31 -0.05 -1.54
N LEU A 171 18.11 0.11 -2.10
CA LEU A 171 16.91 -0.60 -1.62
C LEU A 171 17.08 -2.13 -1.71
N ALA A 172 17.64 -2.63 -2.81
CA ALA A 172 17.94 -4.06 -2.96
C ALA A 172 18.98 -4.55 -1.93
N ALA A 173 20.05 -3.79 -1.70
CA ALA A 173 21.06 -4.11 -0.69
C ALA A 173 20.47 -4.17 0.73
N ARG A 174 19.47 -3.33 1.01
CA ARG A 174 18.70 -3.30 2.27
C ARG A 174 17.58 -4.33 2.34
N ARG A 175 17.39 -5.15 1.30
CA ARG A 175 16.32 -6.15 1.18
C ARG A 175 14.91 -5.51 1.26
N LEU A 176 14.73 -4.36 0.62
CA LEU A 176 13.47 -3.62 0.52
C LEU A 176 12.91 -3.60 -0.90
N PRO A 177 11.68 -4.06 -1.15
CA PRO A 177 10.64 -4.24 -0.15
C PRO A 177 10.75 -5.62 0.50
N GLN A 178 10.26 -5.72 1.73
CA GLN A 178 10.14 -7.02 2.42
C GLN A 178 9.00 -7.88 1.85
N SER A 179 8.14 -7.31 0.99
CA SER A 179 7.06 -8.04 0.32
C SER A 179 7.64 -9.10 -0.61
N VAL A 180 7.18 -10.34 -0.47
CA VAL A 180 7.57 -11.47 -1.34
C VAL A 180 7.16 -11.23 -2.80
N TRP A 181 5.99 -10.63 -3.02
CA TRP A 181 5.45 -10.35 -4.36
C TRP A 181 6.14 -9.20 -5.07
N LEU A 182 6.57 -8.19 -4.31
CA LEU A 182 7.27 -7.02 -4.85
C LEU A 182 8.78 -7.13 -4.68
N GLY A 183 9.27 -8.29 -4.25
CA GLY A 183 10.68 -8.57 -4.07
C GLY A 183 11.43 -8.62 -5.40
N PHE A 184 12.72 -8.36 -5.34
CA PHE A 184 13.64 -8.39 -6.50
C PHE A 184 13.84 -9.80 -7.09
N SER A 185 13.32 -10.85 -6.45
CA SER A 185 13.45 -12.23 -6.92
C SER A 185 12.60 -12.54 -8.14
N THR A 186 11.59 -11.72 -8.44
CA THR A 186 10.73 -11.89 -9.62
C THR A 186 10.83 -10.67 -10.53
N GLU A 187 10.76 -10.87 -11.85
CA GLU A 187 10.78 -9.74 -12.80
C GLU A 187 9.59 -8.80 -12.58
N VAL A 188 8.38 -9.36 -12.44
CA VAL A 188 7.16 -8.58 -12.19
C VAL A 188 7.27 -7.78 -10.89
N GLY A 189 7.75 -8.39 -9.80
CA GLY A 189 7.97 -7.73 -8.52
C GLY A 189 8.97 -6.58 -8.63
N TYR A 190 10.11 -6.83 -9.27
CA TYR A 190 11.12 -5.80 -9.56
C TYR A 190 10.56 -4.62 -10.34
N LEU A 191 9.81 -4.89 -11.42
CA LEU A 191 9.23 -3.85 -12.26
C LEU A 191 8.16 -3.04 -11.51
N LEU A 192 7.26 -3.70 -10.78
CA LEU A 192 6.22 -3.05 -9.99
C LEU A 192 6.80 -2.17 -8.88
N PHE A 193 7.78 -2.70 -8.13
CA PHE A 193 8.46 -1.91 -7.11
C PHE A 193 9.26 -0.76 -7.73
N GLY A 194 9.87 -0.99 -8.89
CA GLY A 194 10.53 0.04 -9.66
C GLY A 194 9.59 1.18 -10.05
N VAL A 195 8.36 0.89 -10.48
CA VAL A 195 7.34 1.91 -10.80
C VAL A 195 6.99 2.70 -9.53
N PHE A 196 6.81 2.01 -8.41
CA PHE A 196 6.51 2.63 -7.13
C PHE A 196 7.61 3.61 -6.70
N VAL A 197 8.88 3.20 -6.73
CA VAL A 197 10.03 4.07 -6.43
C VAL A 197 10.08 5.26 -7.41
N GLY A 198 9.81 5.03 -8.70
CA GLY A 198 9.77 6.10 -9.70
C GLY A 198 8.68 7.14 -9.44
N VAL A 199 7.48 6.71 -9.02
CA VAL A 199 6.39 7.62 -8.60
C VAL A 199 6.77 8.38 -7.33
N ARG A 200 7.44 7.71 -6.38
CA ARG A 200 7.86 8.39 -5.14
C ARG A 200 8.91 9.46 -5.41
N MET A 201 9.90 9.14 -6.23
CA MET A 201 10.97 10.06 -6.62
C MET A 201 10.42 11.25 -7.43
N GLU A 202 9.50 11.02 -8.37
CA GLU A 202 8.79 12.12 -9.09
C GLU A 202 8.14 13.09 -8.09
N ARG A 203 7.37 12.56 -7.14
CA ARG A 203 6.68 13.38 -6.15
C ARG A 203 7.66 14.17 -5.28
N TRP A 204 8.71 13.51 -4.78
CA TRP A 204 9.73 14.14 -3.94
C TRP A 204 10.44 15.28 -4.69
N LEU A 205 10.82 15.06 -5.95
CA LEU A 205 11.46 16.06 -6.80
C LEU A 205 10.50 17.21 -7.13
N GLY A 206 9.25 16.93 -7.48
CA GLY A 206 8.26 17.94 -7.83
C GLY A 206 7.86 18.84 -6.65
N GLU A 207 7.72 18.26 -5.45
CA GLU A 207 7.32 19.00 -4.25
C GLU A 207 8.49 19.76 -3.61
N GLY A 208 9.70 19.19 -3.59
CA GLY A 208 10.87 19.79 -2.90
C GLY A 208 11.87 20.51 -3.81
N HIS A 209 11.90 20.18 -5.09
CA HIS A 209 12.95 20.57 -6.03
C HIS A 209 12.40 20.98 -7.40
N GLY A 210 11.32 21.78 -7.40
CA GLY A 210 10.58 22.17 -8.61
C GLY A 210 11.42 22.76 -9.75
N GLY A 211 12.60 23.33 -9.47
CA GLY A 211 13.53 23.82 -10.50
C GLY A 211 14.11 22.73 -11.42
N ILE A 212 13.93 21.46 -11.09
CA ILE A 212 14.32 20.32 -11.94
C ILE A 212 13.25 20.00 -12.98
N VAL A 213 11.98 20.33 -12.70
CA VAL A 213 10.88 19.96 -13.58
C VAL A 213 11.04 20.64 -14.94
N GLY A 214 11.03 19.85 -16.00
CA GLY A 214 11.23 20.32 -17.38
C GLY A 214 12.69 20.40 -17.85
N THR A 215 13.66 20.07 -16.99
CA THR A 215 15.07 19.92 -17.40
C THR A 215 15.29 18.68 -18.28
N GLU A 216 16.43 18.61 -18.98
CA GLU A 216 16.84 17.43 -19.75
C GLU A 216 16.90 16.17 -18.88
N GLY A 217 17.46 16.29 -17.67
CA GLY A 217 17.49 15.20 -16.68
C GLY A 217 16.09 14.74 -16.25
N TRP A 218 15.15 15.67 -16.09
CA TRP A 218 13.73 15.37 -15.82
C TRP A 218 13.06 14.65 -16.98
N CYS A 219 13.18 15.16 -18.20
CA CYS A 219 12.63 14.55 -19.40
C CYS A 219 13.14 13.11 -19.59
N GLY A 220 14.45 12.88 -19.39
CA GLY A 220 15.03 11.54 -19.45
C GLY A 220 14.45 10.59 -18.39
N PHE A 221 14.19 11.10 -17.19
CA PHE A 221 13.53 10.34 -16.12
C PHE A 221 12.07 10.01 -16.43
N GLU A 222 11.29 10.94 -16.97
CA GLU A 222 9.91 10.71 -17.39
C GLU A 222 9.81 9.66 -18.49
N VAL A 223 10.69 9.72 -19.50
CA VAL A 223 10.77 8.72 -20.57
C VAL A 223 11.09 7.34 -19.98
N GLY A 224 12.08 7.25 -19.08
CA GLY A 224 12.42 6.00 -18.40
C GLY A 224 11.25 5.41 -17.61
N ARG A 225 10.48 6.25 -16.91
CA ARG A 225 9.29 5.83 -16.17
C ARG A 225 8.16 5.37 -17.07
N ALA A 226 7.92 6.07 -18.18
CA ALA A 226 6.93 5.66 -19.18
C ALA A 226 7.28 4.28 -19.76
N TRP A 227 8.55 4.06 -20.09
CA TRP A 227 9.04 2.76 -20.56
C TRP A 227 8.87 1.65 -19.52
N LEU A 228 9.15 1.94 -18.24
CA LEU A 228 8.95 0.99 -17.15
C LEU A 228 7.49 0.55 -17.02
N ARG A 229 6.53 1.49 -17.18
CA ARG A 229 5.09 1.16 -17.18
C ARG A 229 4.71 0.23 -18.34
N VAL A 230 5.26 0.47 -19.55
CA VAL A 230 5.04 -0.41 -20.70
C VAL A 230 5.56 -1.83 -20.41
N ARG A 231 6.74 -1.94 -19.78
CA ARG A 231 7.29 -3.24 -19.38
C ARG A 231 6.43 -3.97 -18.35
N VAL A 232 5.90 -3.26 -17.35
CA VAL A 232 4.96 -3.84 -16.39
C VAL A 232 3.75 -4.43 -17.13
N LEU A 233 3.15 -3.68 -18.07
CA LEU A 233 2.02 -4.18 -18.84
C LEU A 233 2.38 -5.42 -19.66
N GLY A 234 3.55 -5.44 -20.30
CA GLY A 234 4.04 -6.62 -21.02
C GLY A 234 4.22 -7.84 -20.11
N ALA A 235 4.79 -7.65 -18.92
CA ALA A 235 5.06 -8.73 -17.96
C ALA A 235 3.81 -9.24 -17.23
N VAL A 236 2.73 -8.45 -17.16
CA VAL A 236 1.46 -8.85 -16.53
C VAL A 236 0.55 -9.60 -17.51
N HIS A 237 0.64 -9.31 -18.82
CA HIS A 237 -0.23 -9.93 -19.84
C HIS A 237 0.43 -11.11 -20.58
N GLY A 238 1.75 -11.24 -20.52
CA GLY A 238 2.50 -12.37 -21.10
C GLY A 238 2.66 -13.52 -20.11
#